data_AF-A0A5J5GFQ5-F1
#
_entry.id   AF-A0A5J5GFQ5-F1
#
_cell.length_a   1.000
_cell.length_b   1.000
_cell.length_c   1.000
_cell.angle_alpha   90.00
_cell.angle_beta   90.00
_cell.angle_gamma   90.00
#
_symmetry.space_group_name_H-M   'P 1'
#
loop_
_entity.id
_entity.type
_entity.pdbx_description
1 polymer ?
#
loop_
_entity_poly.entity_id
_entity_poly.type
_entity_poly.pdbx_seq_one_letter_code
_entity_poly.pdbx_strand_id
1 'polypeptide(L)' 'MRAVILPLLFTAGAAEAHPGHIAEVAGHGHWIAAGAIGIAVAVGLWTKWRDRDTDPADEAEDESAEEQSA' A
#
# COMPACT_ATOMS: atom_id res chain seq x y z
N MET A 1 19.74 -44.93 22.60
CA MET A 1 18.48 -44.21 22.27
C MET A 1 18.70 -42.80 21.73
N ARG A 2 19.65 -41.99 22.24
CA ARG A 2 19.88 -40.61 21.76
C ARG A 2 20.40 -40.51 20.32
N ALA A 3 21.17 -41.50 19.85
CA ALA A 3 21.80 -41.49 18.52
C ALA A 3 20.83 -41.59 17.33
N VAL A 4 19.58 -41.99 17.57
CA VAL A 4 18.55 -42.14 16.51
C VAL A 4 17.73 -40.86 16.34
N ILE A 5 17.74 -39.95 17.33
CA ILE A 5 16.93 -38.73 17.29
C ILE A 5 17.46 -37.75 16.24
N LEU A 6 18.79 -37.63 16.13
CA LEU A 6 19.43 -36.69 15.21
C LEU A 6 19.06 -36.91 13.73
N PRO A 7 19.16 -38.12 13.15
CA PRO A 7 18.74 -38.33 11.75
C PRO A 7 17.23 -38.18 11.55
N LEU A 8 16.42 -38.45 12.58
CA LEU A 8 14.96 -38.36 12.49
C LEU A 8 14.49 -36.90 12.32
N LEU A 9 15.22 -35.93 12.89
CA LEU A 9 14.93 -34.50 12.72
C LEU A 9 15.11 -34.04 11.27
N PHE A 10 16.00 -34.67 10.50
CA PHE A 10 16.20 -34.37 9.08
C PHE A 10 15.15 -35.00 8.17
N THR A 11 14.30 -35.89 8.70
CA THR A 11 13.15 -36.46 7.98
C THR A 11 11.86 -35.64 8.18
N ALA A 12 11.89 -34.60 9.00
CA ALA A 12 10.77 -33.68 9.16
C ALA A 12 10.62 -32.83 7.87
N GLY A 13 9.65 -33.22 7.03
CA GLY A 13 9.26 -32.44 5.85
C GLY A 13 8.58 -31.13 6.24
N ALA A 14 8.43 -30.22 5.28
CA ALA A 14 7.63 -29.02 5.45
C ALA A 14 6.20 -29.41 5.85
N ALA A 15 5.75 -28.98 7.03
CA ALA A 15 4.33 -29.02 7.35
C ALA A 15 3.64 -27.99 6.47
N GLU A 16 2.92 -28.45 5.44
CA GLU A 16 2.09 -27.59 4.59
C GLU A 16 0.88 -27.10 5.41
N ALA A 17 1.12 -26.15 6.31
CA ALA A 17 0.06 -25.33 6.85
C ALA A 17 -0.53 -24.55 5.67
N HIS A 18 -1.77 -24.86 5.31
CA HIS A 18 -2.44 -24.22 4.19
C HIS A 18 -2.30 -22.68 4.33
N PRO A 19 -1.80 -21.96 3.31
CA PRO A 19 -1.57 -20.51 3.39
C PRO A 19 -2.82 -19.71 3.79
N GLY A 20 -4.00 -20.30 3.64
CA GLY A 20 -5.29 -19.72 4.04
C GLY A 20 -5.36 -19.20 5.47
N HIS A 21 -4.68 -19.83 6.44
CA HIS A 21 -4.72 -19.34 7.84
C HIS A 21 -3.93 -18.04 8.07
N ILE A 22 -2.90 -17.76 7.27
CA ILE A 22 -2.14 -16.49 7.34
C ILE A 22 -2.81 -15.43 6.46
N ALA A 23 -3.47 -15.85 5.38
CA ALA A 23 -4.23 -14.96 4.50
C ALA A 23 -5.44 -14.32 5.21
N GLU A 24 -6.04 -14.97 6.21
CA GLU A 24 -7.07 -14.36 7.07
C GLU A 24 -6.50 -13.24 7.96
N VAL A 25 -5.28 -13.40 8.48
CA VAL A 25 -4.65 -12.41 9.38
C VAL A 25 -4.17 -11.17 8.61
N ALA A 26 -3.68 -11.33 7.39
CA ALA A 26 -3.28 -10.25 6.50
C ALA A 26 -4.35 -9.92 5.44
N GLY A 27 -5.63 -9.95 5.85
CA GLY A 27 -6.78 -9.82 4.96
C GLY A 27 -6.75 -8.60 4.04
N HIS A 28 -7.52 -8.68 2.94
CA HIS A 28 -7.62 -7.71 1.83
C HIS A 28 -7.64 -6.23 2.23
N GLY A 29 -8.17 -5.89 3.41
CA GLY A 29 -8.18 -4.52 3.94
C GLY A 29 -6.78 -3.89 4.09
N HIS A 30 -5.75 -4.66 4.43
CA HIS A 30 -4.39 -4.14 4.57
C HIS A 30 -3.79 -3.71 3.22
N TRP A 31 -4.00 -4.49 2.17
CA TRP A 31 -3.54 -4.14 0.82
C TRP A 31 -4.33 -2.99 0.22
N ILE A 32 -5.64 -2.91 0.48
CA ILE A 32 -6.44 -1.74 0.09
C ILE A 32 -5.98 -0.49 0.83
N ALA A 33 -5.71 -0.58 2.13
CA ALA A 33 -5.18 0.53 2.90
C ALA A 33 -3.81 0.98 2.38
N ALA A 34 -2.90 0.04 2.11
CA ALA A 34 -1.60 0.33 1.52
C ALA A 34 -1.72 0.97 0.13
N GLY A 35 -2.65 0.48 -0.70
CA GLY A 35 -2.96 1.06 -2.02
C GLY A 35 -3.49 2.50 -1.90
N ALA A 36 -4.43 2.75 -0.99
CA ALA A 36 -4.99 4.09 -0.75
C ALA A 36 -3.93 5.09 -0.29
N ILE A 37 -3.03 4.68 0.62
CA ILE A 37 -1.91 5.51 1.08
C ILE A 37 -0.96 5.81 -0.10
N GLY A 38 -0.64 4.81 -0.92
CA GLY A 38 0.20 5.00 -2.10
C GLY A 38 -0.38 6.02 -3.07
N ILE A 39 -1.69 5.96 -3.34
CA ILE A 39 -2.40 6.91 -4.21
C ILE A 39 -2.36 8.32 -3.60
N ALA A 40 -2.65 8.48 -2.31
CA ALA A 40 -2.63 9.79 -1.66
C ALA A 40 -1.25 10.47 -1.75
N VAL A 41 -0.18 9.71 -1.56
CA VAL A 41 1.20 10.21 -1.70
C VAL A 41 1.50 10.58 -3.16
N ALA A 42 1.11 9.74 -4.12
CA ALA A 42 1.34 10.01 -5.55
C ALA A 42 0.63 11.29 -6.01
N VAL A 43 -0.64 11.49 -5.61
CA VAL A 43 -1.41 12.70 -5.93
C VAL A 43 -0.77 13.94 -5.29
N GLY A 44 -0.40 13.88 -4.00
CA GLY A 44 0.24 15.00 -3.32
C GLY A 44 1.61 15.39 -3.90
N LEU A 45 2.36 14.41 -4.41
CA LEU A 45 3.61 14.68 -5.13
C LEU A 45 3.37 15.26 -6.53
N TRP A 46 2.32 14.78 -7.23
CA TRP A 46 1.96 15.25 -8.56
C TRP A 46 1.54 16.72 -8.54
N THR A 47 0.68 17.13 -7.60
CA THR A 47 0.22 18.53 -7.50
C THR A 47 1.41 19.46 -7.27
N LYS A 48 2.26 19.14 -6.29
CA LYS A 48 3.48 19.90 -6.01
C LYS A 48 4.44 19.97 -7.19
N TRP A 49 4.49 18.95 -8.04
CA TRP A 49 5.34 18.97 -9.23
C TRP A 49 4.74 19.85 -10.34
N ARG A 50 3.42 19.77 -10.56
CA ARG A 50 2.69 20.58 -11.54
C ARG A 50 2.74 22.08 -11.22
N ASP A 51 2.67 22.46 -9.94
CA ASP A 51 2.74 23.87 -9.53
C ASP A 51 4.11 24.50 -9.84
N ARG A 52 5.16 23.69 -10.05
CA ARG A 52 6.48 24.19 -10.47
C ARG A 52 6.58 24.44 -11.97
N ASP A 53 5.72 23.80 -12.75
CA ASP A 53 5.65 23.95 -14.21
C ASP A 53 4.56 24.95 -14.64
N THR A 54 3.71 25.42 -13.71
CA THR A 54 2.64 26.40 -14.00
C THR A 54 3.11 27.82 -13.65
N ASP A 55 3.01 28.74 -14.61
CA ASP A 55 3.29 30.17 -14.42
C ASP A 55 2.21 30.77 -13.48
N PRO A 56 2.54 31.55 -12.42
CA PRO A 56 1.58 32.11 -11.46
C PRO A 56 0.47 33.00 -12.05
N ALA A 57 0.40 33.19 -13.37
CA ALA A 57 -0.69 33.87 -14.05
C ALA A 57 -1.97 33.01 -14.20
N ASP A 58 -1.88 31.68 -14.10
CA ASP A 58 -3.04 30.77 -14.27
C ASP A 58 -3.83 30.50 -12.97
N GLU A 59 -3.31 30.86 -11.79
CA GLU A 59 -3.99 30.64 -10.49
C GLU A 59 -5.15 31.63 -10.24
N ALA A 60 -5.24 32.73 -10.99
CA ALA A 60 -6.23 33.77 -10.77
C ALA A 60 -7.63 33.47 -11.36
N GLU A 61 -7.78 32.42 -12.20
CA GLU A 61 -9.08 32.05 -12.77
C GLU A 61 -9.88 31.05 -11.93
N ASP A 62 -9.21 30.21 -11.11
CA ASP A 62 -9.86 29.09 -10.38
C ASP A 62 -10.67 29.58 -9.15
N GLU A 63 -10.20 30.61 -8.43
CA GLU A 63 -10.94 31.20 -7.30
C GLU A 63 -12.21 31.96 -7.75
N SER A 64 -12.26 32.43 -9.00
CA SER A 64 -13.40 33.23 -9.50
C SER A 64 -14.64 32.39 -9.87
N ALA A 65 -14.48 31.07 -10.02
CA ALA A 65 -15.57 30.15 -10.39
C ALA A 65 -16.34 29.59 -9.18
N GLU A 66 -15.74 29.58 -7.98
CA GLU A 66 -16.38 29.04 -6.77
C GLU A 66 -17.34 30.03 -6.08
N GLU A 67 -17.18 31.35 -6.27
CA GLU A 67 -18.06 32.37 -5.68
C GLU A 67 -19.40 32.57 -6.43
N GLN A 68 -19.57 32.03 -7.64
CA GLN A 68 -20.80 32.18 -8.44
C GLN A 68 -21.86 31.08 -8.22
N SER A 69 -21.62 30.12 -7.33
CA SER A 69 -22.54 29.00 -7.07
C SER A 69 -23.07 28.92 -5.62
N ALA A 70 -23.21 30.07 -4.93
CA ALA A 70 -23.84 30.19 -3.61
C ALA A 70 -25.06 31.12 -3.63
#